data_AF-A0A2W1JN47-F1
#
_entry.id   AF-A0A2W1JN47-F1
#
_cell.length_a   1.000
_cell.length_b   1.000
_cell.length_c   1.000
_cell.angle_alpha   90.00
_cell.angle_beta   90.00
_cell.angle_gamma   90.00
#
_symmetry.space_group_name_H-M   'P 1'
#
loop_
_entity.id
_entity.type
_entity.pdbx_description
1 polymer ?
#
loop_
_entity_poly.entity_id
_entity_poly.type
_entity_poly.pdbx_seq_one_letter_code
_entity_poly.pdbx_strand_id
1 'polypeptide(L)'
;MTHAITSPKAASLYALIPIADSQARCKPDSALETTFAAALEPARRLTDMYGTQNIEVTVAWEVIGELGRAITRQRLSVQTAFDRYCAANPDAPEARIYDV
;
A
#
# COMPACT_ATOMS: atom_id res chain seq x y z
N MET A 1 55.58 -36.84 15.41
CA MET A 1 54.20 -36.36 15.61
C MET A 1 54.02 -35.14 14.72
N THR A 2 53.37 -35.32 13.58
CA THR A 2 53.21 -34.30 12.54
C THR A 2 52.07 -33.35 12.90
N HIS A 3 52.35 -32.04 12.86
CA HIS A 3 51.35 -30.98 12.99
C HIS A 3 50.58 -30.83 11.67
N ALA A 4 49.25 -30.82 11.72
CA ALA A 4 48.41 -30.41 10.61
C ALA A 4 47.65 -29.14 10.99
N ILE A 5 47.85 -28.12 10.17
CA ILE A 5 47.38 -26.74 10.31
C ILE A 5 46.01 -26.59 9.64
N THR A 6 45.10 -25.92 10.37
CA THR A 6 43.98 -25.06 9.95
C THR A 6 43.48 -25.10 8.50
N SER A 7 42.17 -25.35 8.36
CA SER A 7 41.32 -24.63 7.39
C SER A 7 39.88 -24.52 7.93
N PRO A 8 39.30 -23.31 8.08
CA PRO A 8 37.89 -23.15 8.41
C PRO A 8 37.05 -23.25 7.12
N LYS A 9 36.20 -24.27 7.04
CA LYS A 9 35.17 -24.37 6.01
C LYS A 9 34.19 -23.20 6.20
N ALA A 10 34.14 -22.33 5.20
CA ALA A 10 33.31 -21.13 5.16
C ALA A 10 31.86 -21.42 5.59
N ALA A 11 31.44 -20.80 6.69
CA ALA A 11 30.05 -20.74 7.12
C ALA A 11 29.28 -19.79 6.19
N SER A 12 28.87 -20.29 5.03
CA SER A 12 27.86 -19.65 4.19
C SER A 12 26.50 -20.21 4.56
N LEU A 13 25.89 -19.65 5.59
CA LEU A 13 24.45 -19.71 5.80
C LEU A 13 23.98 -18.28 6.00
N TYR A 14 23.76 -17.62 4.87
CA TYR A 14 23.01 -16.37 4.80
C TYR A 14 21.69 -16.58 5.54
N ALA A 15 21.58 -15.88 6.67
CA ALA A 15 20.40 -15.56 7.45
C ALA A 15 19.09 -16.27 7.05
N LEU A 16 18.72 -17.29 7.83
CA LEU A 16 17.30 -17.54 8.10
C LEU A 16 16.81 -16.34 8.92
N ILE A 17 16.32 -15.31 8.23
CA ILE A 17 15.47 -14.30 8.87
C ILE A 17 14.18 -15.04 9.22
N PRO A 18 13.82 -15.21 10.51
CA PRO A 18 12.50 -15.66 10.84
C PRO A 18 11.54 -14.58 10.34
N ILE A 19 10.65 -14.93 9.41
CA ILE A 19 9.48 -14.11 9.10
C ILE A 19 8.60 -14.21 10.35
N ALA A 20 8.95 -13.40 11.34
CA ALA A 20 8.15 -13.19 12.52
C ALA A 20 6.84 -12.57 12.08
N ASP A 21 5.78 -13.22 12.53
CA ASP A 21 4.39 -12.82 12.48
C ASP A 21 4.24 -11.30 12.71
N SER A 22 3.70 -10.61 11.73
CA SER A 22 3.42 -9.17 11.80
C SER A 22 2.39 -8.83 10.74
N GLN A 23 1.14 -9.21 11.00
CA GLN A 23 0.04 -8.25 11.13
C GLN A 23 -1.31 -8.94 10.95
N ALA A 24 -2.09 -8.95 12.02
CA ALA A 24 -3.52 -8.71 11.93
C ALA A 24 -3.75 -7.27 11.38
N ARG A 25 -3.48 -7.05 10.09
CA ARG A 25 -3.83 -5.81 9.40
C ARG A 25 -5.28 -5.95 9.00
N CYS A 26 -6.20 -5.46 9.82
CA CYS A 26 -7.56 -5.17 9.36
C CYS A 26 -7.40 -4.31 8.10
N LYS A 27 -7.74 -4.86 6.92
CA LYS A 27 -7.42 -4.27 5.62
C LYS A 27 -8.04 -2.88 5.55
N PRO A 28 -7.27 -1.78 5.55
CA PRO A 28 -7.84 -0.44 5.49
C PRO A 28 -8.65 -0.22 4.20
N ASP A 29 -8.34 -0.97 3.13
CA ASP A 29 -9.11 -0.96 1.88
C ASP A 29 -10.59 -1.27 2.15
N SER A 30 -10.87 -2.32 2.94
CA SER A 30 -12.24 -2.74 3.22
C SER A 30 -13.03 -1.71 4.01
N ALA A 31 -12.38 -0.93 4.89
CA ALA A 31 -13.07 0.10 5.67
C ALA A 31 -13.50 1.28 4.80
N LEU A 32 -12.58 1.86 4.02
CA LEU A 32 -12.91 2.97 3.11
C LEU A 32 -13.88 2.54 2.00
N GLU A 33 -13.69 1.34 1.43
CA GLU A 33 -14.60 0.81 0.42
C GLU A 33 -16.00 0.57 0.99
N THR A 34 -16.13 0.09 2.22
CA THR A 34 -17.42 -0.07 2.91
C THR A 34 -18.08 1.28 3.16
N THR A 35 -17.32 2.28 3.65
CA THR A 35 -17.85 3.63 3.87
C THR A 35 -18.28 4.29 2.56
N PHE A 36 -17.50 4.13 1.48
CA PHE A 36 -17.86 4.61 0.15
C PHE A 36 -19.17 3.98 -0.34
N ALA A 37 -19.30 2.65 -0.22
CA ALA A 37 -20.53 1.95 -0.59
C ALA A 37 -21.74 2.40 0.24
N ALA A 38 -21.54 2.62 1.54
CA ALA A 38 -22.58 3.10 2.44
C ALA A 38 -22.99 4.55 2.17
N ALA A 39 -22.09 5.40 1.66
CA ALA A 39 -22.35 6.81 1.35
C ALA A 39 -23.12 7.03 0.03
N LEU A 40 -23.02 6.09 -0.92
CA LEU A 40 -23.73 6.18 -2.21
C LEU A 40 -25.25 6.25 -2.06
N GLU A 41 -25.80 5.41 -1.18
CA GLU A 41 -27.24 5.29 -1.00
C GLU A 41 -27.87 6.58 -0.42
N PRO A 42 -27.31 7.20 0.64
CA PRO A 42 -27.71 8.54 1.09
C PRO A 42 -27.61 9.62 0.01
N ALA A 43 -26.52 9.68 -0.77
CA ALA A 43 -26.36 10.71 -1.79
C ALA A 43 -27.40 10.56 -2.93
N ARG A 44 -27.71 9.33 -3.32
CA ARG A 44 -28.80 9.05 -4.27
C ARG A 44 -30.15 9.50 -3.72
N ARG A 45 -30.49 9.13 -2.48
CA ARG A 45 -31.74 9.58 -1.84
C ARG A 45 -31.86 11.09 -1.74
N LEU A 46 -30.78 11.78 -1.36
CA LEU A 46 -30.77 13.25 -1.32
C LEU A 46 -31.00 13.84 -2.72
N THR A 47 -30.38 13.25 -3.74
CA THR A 47 -30.54 13.69 -5.14
C THR A 47 -32.00 13.50 -5.61
N ASP A 48 -32.61 12.36 -5.27
CA ASP A 48 -34.01 12.07 -5.62
C ASP A 48 -34.99 13.00 -4.89
N MET A 49 -34.70 13.34 -3.63
CA MET A 49 -35.56 14.20 -2.80
C MET A 49 -35.47 15.68 -3.15
N TYR A 50 -34.26 16.20 -3.37
CA TYR A 50 -34.00 17.65 -3.45
C TYR A 50 -33.56 18.12 -4.84
N GLY A 51 -33.29 17.19 -5.77
CA GLY A 51 -32.76 17.51 -7.09
C GLY A 51 -31.29 17.92 -7.07
N THR A 52 -30.70 18.08 -8.25
CA THR A 52 -29.25 18.27 -8.42
C THR A 52 -28.72 19.66 -8.07
N GLN A 53 -29.61 20.64 -7.87
CA GLN A 53 -29.23 22.04 -7.55
C GLN A 53 -29.16 22.32 -6.05
N ASN A 54 -29.48 21.34 -5.20
CA ASN A 54 -29.45 21.52 -3.76
C ASN A 54 -28.02 21.37 -3.20
N ILE A 55 -27.65 22.26 -2.27
CA ILE A 55 -26.32 22.25 -1.65
C ILE A 55 -26.00 20.95 -0.90
N GLU A 56 -26.97 20.35 -0.23
CA GLU A 56 -26.79 19.09 0.50
C GLU A 56 -26.48 17.93 -0.46
N VAL A 57 -27.07 17.97 -1.67
CA VAL A 57 -26.78 17.00 -2.73
C VAL A 57 -25.34 17.19 -3.24
N THR A 58 -24.92 18.44 -3.48
CA THR A 58 -23.53 18.75 -3.87
C THR A 58 -22.54 18.23 -2.83
N VAL A 59 -22.74 18.56 -1.55
CA VAL A 59 -21.86 18.12 -0.45
C VAL A 59 -21.81 16.60 -0.34
N ALA A 60 -22.95 15.91 -0.47
CA ALA A 60 -22.99 14.45 -0.42
C ALA A 60 -22.14 13.80 -1.54
N TRP A 61 -22.21 14.33 -2.76
CA TRP A 61 -21.38 13.86 -3.87
C TRP A 61 -19.90 14.24 -3.73
N GLU A 62 -19.59 15.39 -3.14
CA GLU A 62 -18.21 15.78 -2.81
C GLU A 62 -17.57 14.80 -1.82
N VAL A 63 -18.30 14.38 -0.79
CA VAL A 63 -17.84 13.37 0.18
C VAL A 63 -17.53 12.05 -0.52
N ILE A 64 -18.40 11.57 -1.41
CA ILE A 64 -18.15 10.35 -2.21
C ILE A 64 -16.92 10.52 -3.08
N GLY A 65 -16.75 11.68 -3.72
CA GLY A 65 -15.58 12.00 -4.54
C GLY A 65 -14.27 11.95 -3.74
N GLU A 66 -14.25 12.51 -2.53
CA GLU A 66 -13.07 12.45 -1.66
C GLU A 66 -12.79 11.03 -1.18
N LEU A 67 -13.82 10.27 -0.79
CA LEU A 67 -13.67 8.86 -0.43
C LEU A 67 -13.08 8.04 -1.61
N GLY A 68 -13.54 8.28 -2.84
CA GLY A 68 -12.98 7.65 -4.03
C GLY A 68 -11.51 8.02 -4.25
N ARG A 69 -11.15 9.31 -4.10
CA ARG A 69 -9.76 9.77 -4.18
C ARG A 69 -8.88 9.11 -3.11
N ALA A 70 -9.38 8.99 -1.88
CA ALA A 70 -8.67 8.34 -0.78
C ALA A 70 -8.40 6.85 -1.07
N ILE A 71 -9.40 6.12 -1.60
CA ILE A 71 -9.24 4.71 -2.02
C ILE A 71 -8.15 4.60 -3.10
N THR A 72 -8.19 5.44 -4.14
CA THR A 72 -7.18 5.43 -5.19
C THR A 72 -5.79 5.75 -4.65
N ARG A 73 -5.66 6.80 -3.84
CA ARG A 73 -4.38 7.19 -3.21
C ARG A 73 -3.82 6.06 -2.37
N GLN A 74 -4.66 5.38 -1.60
CA GLN A 74 -4.25 4.25 -0.78
C GLN A 74 -3.74 3.09 -1.63
N ARG A 75 -4.44 2.73 -2.71
CA ARG A 75 -4.00 1.69 -3.65
C ARG A 75 -2.65 2.03 -4.30
N LEU A 76 -2.46 3.29 -4.69
CA LEU A 76 -1.20 3.76 -5.27
C LEU A 76 -0.05 3.87 -4.25
N SER A 77 -0.36 3.99 -2.95
CA SER A 77 0.67 4.06 -1.90
C SER A 77 1.28 2.69 -1.56
N VAL A 78 0.72 1.61 -2.07
CA VAL A 78 1.28 0.26 -1.87
C VAL A 78 2.50 0.09 -2.77
N GLN A 79 3.68 0.06 -2.16
CA GLN A 79 4.92 -0.23 -2.88
C GLN A 79 4.84 -1.60 -3.55
N THR A 80 5.11 -1.61 -4.85
CA THR A 80 5.26 -2.81 -5.66
C THR A 80 6.50 -3.60 -5.23
N ALA A 81 6.62 -4.85 -5.67
CA ALA A 81 7.82 -5.64 -5.44
C ALA A 81 9.07 -4.95 -6.04
N PHE A 82 8.91 -4.30 -7.19
CA PHE A 82 9.97 -3.54 -7.84
C PHE A 82 10.40 -2.32 -7.02
N ASP A 83 9.44 -1.56 -6.47
CA ASP A 83 9.75 -0.41 -5.61
C ASP A 83 10.57 -0.82 -4.38
N ARG A 84 10.17 -1.92 -3.72
CA ARG A 84 10.91 -2.45 -2.56
C ARG A 84 12.31 -2.93 -2.94
N TYR A 85 12.43 -3.57 -4.09
CA TYR A 85 13.72 -4.04 -4.59
C TYR A 85 14.66 -2.86 -4.88
N CYS A 86 14.18 -1.82 -5.57
CA CYS A 86 14.97 -0.63 -5.87
C CYS A 86 15.35 0.13 -4.61
N ALA A 87 14.44 0.22 -3.62
CA ALA A 87 14.73 0.82 -2.33
C ALA A 87 15.83 0.07 -1.53
N ALA A 88 15.89 -1.26 -1.66
CA ALA A 88 16.91 -2.08 -1.02
C ALA A 88 18.24 -2.14 -1.80
N ASN A 89 18.20 -1.93 -3.12
CA ASN A 89 19.37 -2.04 -4.02
C ASN A 89 19.48 -0.80 -4.92
N PRO A 90 19.78 0.39 -4.38
CA PRO A 90 19.79 1.63 -5.17
C PRO A 90 20.86 1.65 -6.28
N ASP A 91 21.96 0.92 -6.08
CA ASP A 91 23.06 0.85 -7.04
C ASP A 91 22.86 -0.19 -8.16
N ALA A 92 21.78 -0.99 -8.09
CA ALA A 92 21.47 -1.98 -9.12
C ALA A 92 21.16 -1.28 -10.45
N PRO A 93 21.60 -1.83 -11.60
CA PRO A 93 21.46 -1.14 -12.89
C PRO A 93 20.01 -0.81 -13.25
N GLU A 94 19.05 -1.64 -12.83
CA GLU A 94 17.60 -1.43 -12.97
C GLU A 94 16.99 -0.40 -12.01
N ALA A 95 17.70 -0.02 -10.94
CA ALA A 95 17.23 0.89 -9.90
C ALA A 95 17.89 2.29 -9.94
N ARG A 96 18.95 2.46 -10.75
CA ARG A 96 19.67 3.73 -10.86
C ARG A 96 18.81 4.81 -11.50
N ILE A 97 18.57 5.88 -10.75
CA ILE A 97 17.96 7.12 -11.24
C ILE A 97 19.06 8.18 -11.32
N TYR A 98 19.25 8.77 -12.49
CA TYR A 98 20.19 9.85 -12.71
C TYR A 98 19.44 11.18 -12.74
N ASP A 99 19.97 12.21 -12.08
CA ASP A 99 19.45 13.58 -12.19
C ASP A 99 19.69 14.10 -13.61
N VAL A 100 18.71 14.81 -14.17
CA VAL A 100 18.72 15.38 -15.53
C VAL A 100 18.56 16.88 -15.53
#